data_AF-A0A1F7LWI6-F1
#
_entry.id   AF-A0A1F7LWI6-F1
#
_cell.length_a   1.000
_cell.length_b   1.000
_cell.length_c   1.000
_cell.angle_alpha   90.00
_cell.angle_beta   90.00
_cell.angle_gamma   90.00
#
_symmetry.space_group_name_H-M   'P 1'
#
loop_
_entity.id
_entity.type
_entity.pdbx_description
1 polymer ?
#
loop_
_entity_poly.entity_id
_entity_poly.type
_entity_poly.pdbx_seq_one_letter_code
_entity_poly.pdbx_strand_id
1 'polypeptide(L)'
;MKVADVVAMLALKGFAIGERYAEKDAYDIYMLCAHHAGGPRAVAERLRPARDEAPVRRGLAAIAEKFRAEEAEGPTWVARFFSPAGAHEFERLRLDAFMTIQEVLRLSG
;
A
#
# COMPACT_ATOMS: atom_id res chain seq x y z
N MET A 1 15.87 10.08 13.95
CA MET A 1 15.33 10.40 12.61
C MET A 1 13.83 10.50 12.72
N LYS A 2 13.21 11.68 12.53
CA LYS A 2 11.75 11.78 12.46
C LYS A 2 11.34 11.22 11.09
N VAL A 3 11.04 9.92 11.06
CA VAL A 3 10.39 9.26 9.92
C VAL A 3 9.15 10.10 9.60
N ALA A 4 8.96 10.47 8.34
CA ALA A 4 7.76 11.17 7.90
C ALA A 4 6.53 10.39 8.40
N ASP A 5 5.51 11.11 8.87
CA ASP A 5 4.29 10.50 9.38
C ASP A 5 3.71 9.52 8.34
N VAL A 6 3.43 8.29 8.74
CA VAL A 6 2.94 7.21 7.86
C VAL A 6 1.72 7.66 7.07
N VAL A 7 0.90 8.52 7.68
CA VAL A 7 -0.29 9.14 7.09
C VAL A 7 0.09 9.99 5.88
N ALA A 8 1.06 10.89 6.04
CA ALA A 8 1.52 11.77 4.97
C ALA A 8 2.18 10.98 3.83
N MET A 9 2.95 9.93 4.16
CA MET A 9 3.56 9.07 3.13
C MET A 9 2.50 8.33 2.31
N LEU A 10 1.50 7.73 2.97
CA LEU A 10 0.44 7.01 2.27
C LEU A 10 -0.46 7.95 1.46
N ALA A 11 -0.74 9.16 1.96
CA ALA A 11 -1.46 10.17 1.17
C ALA A 11 -0.68 10.55 -0.10
N LEU A 12 0.63 10.83 0.02
CA LEU A 12 1.48 11.20 -1.09
C LEU A 12 1.64 10.06 -2.12
N LYS A 13 1.92 8.84 -1.64
CA LYS A 13 2.09 7.67 -2.50
C LYS A 13 0.78 7.24 -3.14
N GLY A 14 -0.33 7.33 -2.43
CA GLY A 14 -1.66 7.09 -2.96
C GLY A 14 -2.03 8.08 -4.08
N PHE A 15 -1.68 9.36 -3.94
CA PHE A 15 -1.83 10.31 -5.04
C PHE A 15 -0.96 9.92 -6.25
N ALA A 16 0.31 9.59 -6.03
CA ALA A 16 1.24 9.24 -7.11
C ALA A 16 0.84 7.97 -7.89
N ILE A 17 0.38 6.92 -7.22
CA ILE A 17 -0.02 5.65 -7.84
C ILE A 17 -1.35 5.76 -8.62
N GLY A 18 -2.16 6.78 -8.34
CA GLY A 18 -3.39 7.07 -9.08
C GLY A 18 -3.16 7.72 -10.45
N GLU A 19 -2.11 8.53 -10.59
CA GLU A 19 -1.89 9.38 -11.76
C GLU A 19 -1.01 8.74 -12.84
N ARG A 20 -0.17 7.76 -12.49
CA ARG A 20 0.81 7.18 -13.42
C ARG A 20 1.09 5.71 -13.15
N TYR A 21 1.70 5.04 -14.13
CA TYR A 21 2.39 3.77 -13.90
C TYR A 21 3.47 3.95 -12.84
N ALA A 22 3.45 3.12 -11.79
CA ALA A 22 4.21 3.41 -10.58
C ALA A 22 4.58 2.16 -9.76
N GLU A 23 5.34 1.23 -10.35
CA GLU A 23 5.83 0.02 -9.66
C GLU A 23 6.52 0.30 -8.34
N LYS A 24 7.42 1.28 -8.34
CA LYS A 24 8.12 1.72 -7.13
C LYS A 24 7.17 2.25 -6.05
N ASP A 25 6.12 2.99 -6.41
CA ASP A 25 5.20 3.54 -5.41
C ASP A 25 4.30 2.44 -4.83
N ALA A 26 3.89 1.45 -5.64
CA ALA A 26 3.20 0.26 -5.13
C ALA A 26 4.07 -0.51 -4.14
N TYR A 27 5.35 -0.71 -4.46
CA TYR A 27 6.34 -1.31 -3.57
C TYR A 27 6.52 -0.49 -2.28
N ASP A 28 6.71 0.84 -2.38
CA ASP A 28 6.90 1.71 -1.22
C ASP A 28 5.69 1.66 -0.28
N ILE A 29 4.47 1.63 -0.83
CA ILE A 29 3.22 1.48 -0.06
C ILE A 29 3.20 0.13 0.67
N TYR A 30 3.45 -0.97 -0.05
CA TYR A 30 3.49 -2.31 0.55
C TYR A 30 4.55 -2.41 1.64
N MET A 31 5.78 -1.99 1.36
CA MET A 31 6.88 -2.07 2.32
C MET A 31 6.64 -1.23 3.57
N LEU A 32 6.06 -0.04 3.38
CA LEU A 32 5.66 0.81 4.51
C LEU A 32 4.63 0.08 5.37
N CYS A 33 3.60 -0.52 4.78
CA CYS A 33 2.55 -1.22 5.52
C CYS A 33 3.04 -2.52 6.19
N ALA A 34 3.79 -3.35 5.47
CA ALA A 34 4.28 -4.64 5.94
C ALA A 34 5.35 -4.52 7.03
N HIS A 35 6.21 -3.49 6.95
CA HIS A 35 7.37 -3.35 7.84
C HIS A 35 7.30 -2.14 8.78
N HIS A 36 6.17 -1.42 8.84
CA HIS A 36 5.95 -0.45 9.90
C HIS A 36 6.08 -1.13 11.27
N ALA A 37 6.65 -0.45 12.26
CA ALA A 37 6.68 -0.97 13.63
C ALA A 37 5.24 -1.23 14.13
N GLY A 38 4.92 -2.49 14.44
CA GLY A 38 3.56 -2.93 14.79
C GLY A 38 2.70 -3.42 13.60
N GLY A 39 3.26 -3.46 12.39
CA GLY A 39 2.65 -4.02 11.19
C GLY A 39 1.43 -3.27 10.66
N PRO A 40 0.64 -3.91 9.77
CA PRO A 40 -0.53 -3.32 9.11
C PRO A 40 -1.55 -2.68 10.06
N ARG A 41 -1.79 -3.32 11.21
CA ARG A 41 -2.70 -2.82 12.24
C ARG A 41 -2.26 -1.47 12.80
N ALA A 42 -0.98 -1.32 13.13
CA ALA A 42 -0.44 -0.07 13.67
C ALA A 42 -0.43 1.06 12.64
N VAL A 43 -0.39 0.73 11.34
CA VAL A 43 -0.59 1.70 10.25
C VAL A 43 -2.05 2.16 10.21
N ALA A 44 -2.99 1.21 10.24
CA ALA A 44 -4.41 1.53 10.24
C ALA A 44 -4.84 2.40 11.44
N GLU A 45 -4.31 2.12 12.64
CA GLU A 45 -4.55 2.94 13.84
C GLU A 45 -4.06 4.38 13.68
N ARG A 46 -2.95 4.59 12.96
CA ARG A 46 -2.44 5.93 12.65
C ARG A 46 -3.25 6.64 11.56
N LEU A 47 -3.80 5.89 10.60
CA LEU A 47 -4.64 6.45 9.54
C LEU A 47 -6.02 6.88 10.04
N ARG A 48 -6.62 6.14 10.98
CA ARG A 48 -7.99 6.36 11.48
C ARG A 48 -8.31 7.81 11.82
N PRO A 49 -7.50 8.56 12.60
CA PRO A 49 -7.80 9.94 12.98
C PRO A 49 -7.84 10.92 11.79
N ALA A 50 -7.07 10.64 10.74
CA ALA A 50 -6.89 11.54 9.59
C ALA A 50 -7.60 11.04 8.32
N ARG A 51 -8.33 9.93 8.39
CA ARG A 51 -8.94 9.24 7.24
C ARG A 51 -9.80 10.16 6.37
N ASP A 52 -10.58 11.03 7.01
CA ASP A 52 -11.53 11.89 6.32
C ASP A 52 -10.90 13.22 5.85
N GLU A 53 -9.62 13.44 6.13
CA GLU A 53 -8.88 14.53 5.51
C GLU A 53 -8.78 14.28 4.01
N ALA A 54 -9.09 15.31 3.21
CA ALA A 54 -9.16 15.20 1.75
C ALA A 54 -7.92 14.54 1.10
N PRO A 55 -6.65 14.88 1.44
CA PRO A 55 -5.50 14.22 0.84
C PRO A 55 -5.40 12.74 1.22
N VAL A 56 -5.68 12.39 2.48
CA VAL A 56 -5.64 11.01 2.97
C VAL A 56 -6.72 10.17 2.30
N ARG A 57 -7.97 10.64 2.31
CA ARG A 57 -9.10 9.95 1.66
C ARG A 57 -8.83 9.67 0.18
N ARG A 58 -8.31 10.68 -0.55
CA ARG A 58 -7.99 10.51 -1.98
C ARG A 58 -6.86 9.51 -2.20
N GLY A 59 -5.81 9.57 -1.38
CA GLY A 59 -4.71 8.62 -1.44
C GLY A 59 -5.17 7.18 -1.16
N LEU A 60 -5.96 6.99 -0.09
CA LEU A 60 -6.50 5.67 0.27
C LEU A 60 -7.46 5.13 -0.80
N ALA A 61 -8.28 5.97 -1.43
CA ALA A 61 -9.15 5.55 -2.53
C ALA A 61 -8.35 5.07 -3.75
N ALA A 62 -7.28 5.78 -4.12
CA ALA A 62 -6.40 5.36 -5.21
C ALA A 62 -5.65 4.06 -4.88
N ILE A 63 -5.19 3.90 -3.64
CA ILE A 63 -4.59 2.63 -3.16
C ILE A 63 -5.62 1.50 -3.24
N ALA A 64 -6.83 1.71 -2.73
CA ALA A 64 -7.90 0.72 -2.77
C ALA A 64 -8.22 0.28 -4.20
N GLU A 65 -8.28 1.21 -5.15
CA GLU A 65 -8.52 0.90 -6.56
C GLU A 65 -7.40 0.03 -7.16
N LYS A 66 -6.13 0.37 -6.90
CA LYS A 66 -4.98 -0.40 -7.43
C LYS A 66 -4.80 -1.76 -6.76
N PHE A 67 -5.25 -1.91 -5.52
CA PHE A 67 -5.20 -3.15 -4.75
C PHE A 67 -6.56 -3.85 -4.65
N ARG A 68 -7.47 -3.63 -5.61
CA ARG A 68 -8.85 -4.15 -5.60
C ARG A 68 -8.97 -5.68 -5.70
N ALA A 69 -7.95 -6.35 -6.22
CA ALA A 69 -7.90 -7.82 -6.39
C ALA A 69 -6.44 -8.29 -6.39
N GLU A 70 -6.21 -9.59 -6.19
CA GLU A 70 -4.88 -10.22 -6.22
C GLU A 70 -4.18 -10.01 -7.58
N GLU A 71 -4.94 -10.02 -8.67
CA GLU A 71 -4.46 -9.81 -10.04
C GLU A 71 -4.42 -8.34 -10.47
N ALA A 72 -4.84 -7.41 -9.61
CA ALA A 72 -4.86 -6.00 -9.94
C ALA A 72 -3.45 -5.42 -10.13
N GLU A 73 -3.38 -4.18 -10.61
CA GLU A 73 -2.12 -3.55 -10.95
C GLU A 73 -1.21 -3.41 -9.73
N GLY A 74 -1.74 -3.01 -8.57
CA GLY A 74 -0.97 -2.78 -7.34
C GLY A 74 -0.15 -3.99 -6.88
N PRO A 75 -0.78 -5.14 -6.58
CA PRO A 75 -0.05 -6.36 -6.20
C PRO A 75 0.93 -6.81 -7.27
N THR A 76 0.51 -6.77 -8.54
CA THR A 76 1.36 -7.14 -9.69
C THR A 76 2.61 -6.26 -9.76
N TRP A 77 2.44 -4.96 -9.57
CA TRP A 77 3.50 -3.98 -9.57
C TRP A 77 4.49 -4.17 -8.42
N VAL A 78 4.01 -4.55 -7.23
CA VAL A 78 4.89 -4.92 -6.10
C VAL A 78 5.77 -6.10 -6.49
N ALA A 79 5.19 -7.19 -6.99
CA ALA A 79 5.96 -8.38 -7.36
C ALA A 79 6.91 -8.11 -8.53
N ARG A 80 6.52 -7.30 -9.52
CA ARG A 80 7.41 -6.87 -10.61
C ARG A 80 8.59 -6.05 -10.09
N PHE A 81 8.35 -5.14 -9.15
CA PHE A 81 9.42 -4.33 -8.57
C PHE A 81 10.43 -5.18 -7.79
N PHE A 82 9.97 -6.19 -7.06
CA PHE A 82 10.85 -7.18 -6.40
C PHE A 82 11.62 -8.05 -7.41
N SER A 83 11.06 -8.28 -8.60
CA SER A 83 11.67 -9.06 -9.66
C SER A 83 12.21 -10.44 -9.20
N PRO A 84 11.38 -11.28 -8.55
CA PRO A 84 11.82 -12.58 -8.06
C PRO A 84 12.18 -13.53 -9.19
N ALA A 85 13.01 -14.53 -8.89
CA ALA A 85 13.56 -15.43 -9.90
C ALA A 85 12.53 -16.43 -10.47
N GLY A 86 11.37 -16.62 -9.85
CA GLY A 86 10.41 -17.64 -10.24
C GLY A 86 8.94 -17.26 -10.06
N ALA A 87 8.09 -17.86 -10.89
CA ALA A 87 6.64 -17.60 -10.92
C ALA A 87 5.95 -17.85 -9.57
N HIS A 88 6.34 -18.90 -8.84
CA HIS A 88 5.75 -19.20 -7.53
C HIS A 88 6.03 -18.08 -6.50
N GLU A 89 7.23 -17.51 -6.52
CA GLU A 89 7.58 -16.39 -5.63
C GLU A 89 6.91 -15.09 -6.06
N PHE A 90 6.78 -14.88 -7.36
CA PHE A 90 6.01 -13.76 -7.92
C PHE A 90 4.57 -13.77 -7.43
N GLU A 91 3.88 -14.91 -7.49
CA GLU A 91 2.49 -14.99 -7.01
C GLU A 91 2.39 -14.88 -5.49
N ARG A 92 3.36 -15.43 -4.74
CA ARG A 92 3.40 -15.26 -3.29
C ARG A 92 3.51 -13.78 -2.90
N LEU A 93 4.37 -13.02 -3.58
CA LEU A 93 4.52 -11.57 -3.33
C LEU A 93 3.28 -10.79 -3.71
N ARG A 94 2.59 -11.16 -4.81
CA ARG A 94 1.30 -10.55 -5.17
C ARG A 94 0.26 -10.76 -4.08
N LEU A 95 0.07 -12.01 -3.65
CA LEU A 95 -0.91 -12.33 -2.61
C LEU A 95 -0.59 -11.61 -1.30
N ASP A 96 0.68 -11.63 -0.87
CA ASP A 96 1.10 -10.98 0.37
C ASP A 96 0.88 -9.45 0.33
N ALA A 97 1.19 -8.82 -0.81
CA ALA A 97 0.95 -7.39 -1.02
C ALA A 97 -0.53 -7.05 -0.99
N PHE A 98 -1.37 -7.85 -1.66
CA PHE A 98 -2.82 -7.68 -1.63
C PHE A 98 -3.36 -7.80 -0.20
N MET A 99 -3.04 -8.89 0.51
CA MET A 99 -3.54 -9.16 1.85
C MET A 99 -3.11 -8.09 2.86
N THR A 100 -1.85 -7.66 2.79
CA THR A 100 -1.30 -6.59 3.65
C THR A 100 -2.09 -5.29 3.48
N ILE A 101 -2.31 -4.86 2.24
CA ILE A 101 -2.98 -3.59 1.96
C ILE A 101 -4.48 -3.67 2.27
N GLN A 102 -5.13 -4.79 1.97
CA GLN A 102 -6.52 -5.01 2.34
C GLN A 102 -6.70 -5.01 3.86
N GLU A 103 -5.76 -5.56 4.63
CA GLU A 103 -5.80 -5.48 6.09
C GLU A 103 -5.73 -4.03 6.59
N VAL A 104 -4.79 -3.23 6.06
CA VAL A 104 -4.70 -1.81 6.41
C VAL A 104 -6.01 -1.08 6.09
N LEU A 105 -6.53 -1.21 4.87
CA LEU A 105 -7.75 -0.53 4.44
C LEU A 105 -8.95 -0.93 5.30
N ARG A 106 -9.13 -2.22 5.57
CA ARG A 106 -10.23 -2.74 6.40
C ARG A 106 -10.15 -2.23 7.84
N LEU A 107 -8.96 -2.17 8.43
CA LEU A 107 -8.77 -1.73 9.82
C LEU A 107 -8.80 -0.20 9.98
N SER A 108 -8.59 0.54 8.89
CA SER A 108 -8.59 2.00 8.88
C SER A 108 -10.00 2.61 8.99
N GLY A 109 -11.05 1.80 8.82
CA GLY A 109 -12.46 2.21 8.93
C GLY A 109 -13.13 2.50 7.59
#